data_AF-H6LEV2-F1
#
_entry.id   AF-H6LEV2-F1
#
_cell.length_a   1.000
_cell.length_b   1.000
_cell.length_c   1.000
_cell.angle_alpha   90.00
_cell.angle_beta   90.00
_cell.angle_gamma   90.00
#
_symmetry.space_group_name_H-M   'P 1'
#
loop_
_entity.id
_entity.type
_entity.pdbx_description
1 polymer ?
#
loop_
_entity_poly.entity_id
_entity_poly.type
_entity_poly.pdbx_seq_one_letter_code
_entity_poly.pdbx_strand_id
1 'polypeptide(L)'
;MNEDIRLEREKRRMRRKRKKQRSTIITIMLLFILASVGVVGAQTQGYEVFYHGESLGFVQNTGVFKSAVERIEKNLAVCYNRDNIHLGDGFQLIPARVEETMDSDMCIQVLNSKGIELYVDGASIMMDGENIGTLTSMDEAQRLIKAYQDINVDSNNHNFKYVDVMVPLAETKDFSAMLAILKAHSVGITK
;
A
#
# COMPACT_ATOMS: atom_id res chain seq x y z
N MET A 1 2.93 7.48 -82.97
CA MET A 1 2.75 7.89 -81.55
C MET A 1 4.14 8.22 -81.01
N ASN A 2 4.34 9.45 -80.51
CA ASN A 2 5.66 10.08 -80.38
C ASN A 2 6.46 9.55 -79.16
N GLU A 3 7.65 9.00 -79.36
CA GLU A 3 8.50 8.37 -78.33
C GLU A 3 8.88 9.34 -77.20
N ASP A 4 9.05 10.62 -77.52
CA ASP A 4 9.33 11.67 -76.52
C ASP A 4 8.22 11.81 -75.47
N ILE A 5 6.95 11.64 -75.88
CA ILE A 5 5.80 11.70 -74.97
C ILE A 5 5.80 10.49 -74.03
N ARG A 6 6.30 9.35 -74.48
CA ARG A 6 6.45 8.13 -73.67
C ARG A 6 7.55 8.31 -72.63
N LEU A 7 8.71 8.79 -73.05
CA LEU A 7 9.87 9.00 -72.18
C LEU A 7 9.60 10.05 -71.10
N GLU A 8 8.88 11.13 -71.44
CA GLU A 8 8.49 12.16 -70.48
C GLU A 8 7.48 11.65 -69.44
N ARG A 9 6.52 10.81 -69.86
CA ARG A 9 5.56 10.16 -68.95
C ARG A 9 6.27 9.20 -67.98
N GLU A 10 7.26 8.45 -68.44
CA GLU A 10 8.05 7.56 -67.58
C GLU A 10 8.91 8.33 -66.56
N LYS A 11 9.56 9.41 -66.99
CA LYS A 11 10.34 10.29 -66.09
C LYS A 11 9.45 10.90 -64.99
N ARG A 12 8.23 11.31 -65.33
CA ARG A 12 7.22 11.79 -64.36
C ARG A 12 6.76 10.68 -63.40
N ARG A 13 6.55 9.45 -63.90
CA ARG A 13 6.20 8.28 -63.06
C ARG A 13 7.32 7.93 -62.07
N MET A 14 8.57 7.89 -62.53
CA MET A 14 9.74 7.63 -61.69
C MET A 14 9.95 8.70 -60.62
N ARG A 15 9.77 9.99 -60.97
CA ARG A 15 9.80 11.10 -59.99
C ARG A 15 8.69 10.98 -58.94
N ARG A 16 7.47 10.59 -59.34
CA ARG A 16 6.35 10.33 -58.41
C ARG A 16 6.62 9.14 -57.50
N LYS A 17 7.17 8.04 -58.02
CA LYS A 17 7.58 6.87 -57.21
C LYS A 17 8.64 7.23 -56.17
N ARG A 18 9.70 7.97 -56.56
CA ARG A 18 10.74 8.45 -55.63
C ARG A 18 10.19 9.42 -54.59
N LYS A 19 9.28 10.33 -54.96
CA LYS A 19 8.59 11.22 -54.00
C LYS A 19 7.73 10.43 -53.00
N LYS A 20 6.96 9.44 -53.47
CA LYS A 20 6.17 8.55 -52.61
C LYS A 20 7.07 7.76 -51.66
N GLN A 21 8.15 7.16 -52.16
CA GLN A 21 9.12 6.43 -51.33
C GLN A 21 9.77 7.32 -50.27
N ARG A 22 10.21 8.54 -50.62
CA ARG A 22 10.75 9.50 -49.65
C ARG A 22 9.72 9.90 -48.59
N SER A 23 8.47 10.15 -48.99
CA SER A 23 7.39 10.44 -48.05
C SER A 23 7.15 9.28 -47.09
N THR A 24 7.09 8.04 -47.60
CA THR A 24 6.90 6.84 -46.78
C THR A 24 8.04 6.64 -45.78
N ILE A 25 9.29 6.84 -46.20
CA ILE A 25 10.46 6.75 -45.31
C ILE A 25 10.36 7.78 -44.17
N ILE A 26 10.02 9.03 -44.49
CA ILE A 26 9.87 10.10 -43.48
C ILE A 26 8.75 9.73 -42.50
N THR A 27 7.60 9.25 -42.98
CA THR A 27 6.49 8.84 -42.12
C THR A 27 6.89 7.69 -41.19
N ILE A 28 7.59 6.68 -41.69
CA ILE A 28 8.07 5.55 -40.88
C ILE A 28 9.08 6.01 -39.82
N MET A 29 10.02 6.88 -40.17
CA MET A 29 10.97 7.44 -39.20
C MET A 29 10.25 8.22 -38.09
N LEU A 30 9.25 9.04 -38.45
CA LEU A 30 8.50 9.82 -37.48
C LEU A 30 7.71 8.91 -36.52
N LEU A 31 7.14 7.83 -37.05
CA LEU A 31 6.44 6.81 -36.27
C LEU A 31 7.40 6.05 -35.33
N PHE A 32 8.61 5.75 -35.78
CA PHE A 32 9.66 5.15 -34.96
C PHE A 32 10.09 6.06 -33.80
N ILE A 33 10.29 7.36 -34.05
CA ILE A 33 10.65 8.32 -33.01
C ILE A 33 9.53 8.41 -31.96
N LEU A 34 8.27 8.52 -32.38
CA LEU A 34 7.13 8.56 -31.47
C LEU A 34 7.00 7.27 -30.63
N ALA A 35 7.19 6.10 -31.26
CA ALA A 35 7.18 4.82 -30.55
C ALA A 35 8.34 4.73 -29.54
N SER A 36 9.53 5.19 -29.91
CA SER A 36 10.73 5.16 -29.06
C SER A 36 10.56 6.06 -27.83
N VAL A 37 10.11 7.29 -28.02
CA VAL A 37 9.85 8.24 -26.92
C VAL A 37 8.75 7.73 -26.00
N GLY A 38 7.69 7.13 -26.55
CA GLY A 38 6.61 6.52 -25.76
C GLY A 38 7.08 5.36 -24.87
N VAL A 39 7.98 4.50 -25.38
CA VAL A 39 8.52 3.36 -24.62
C VAL A 39 9.43 3.83 -23.47
N VAL A 40 10.32 4.80 -23.71
CA VAL A 40 11.21 5.34 -22.66
C VAL A 40 10.42 6.07 -21.57
N GLY A 41 9.37 6.80 -21.96
CA GLY A 41 8.47 7.47 -21.00
C GLY A 41 7.70 6.50 -20.11
N ALA A 42 7.33 5.32 -20.62
CA ALA A 42 6.65 4.28 -19.84
C ALA A 42 7.61 3.47 -18.96
N GLN A 43 8.85 3.19 -19.42
CA GLN A 43 9.83 2.44 -18.64
C GLN A 43 10.33 3.19 -17.42
N THR A 44 10.42 4.53 -17.50
CA THR A 44 10.91 5.37 -16.40
C THR A 44 9.85 5.73 -15.37
N GLN A 45 8.62 5.19 -15.46
CA GLN A 45 7.58 5.44 -14.47
C GLN A 45 7.59 4.40 -13.36
N GLY A 46 7.68 4.85 -12.11
CA GLY A 46 7.57 4.02 -10.91
C GLY A 46 7.04 4.81 -9.73
N TYR A 47 7.32 4.33 -8.54
CA TYR A 47 6.88 4.92 -7.27
C TYR A 47 8.03 4.98 -6.30
N GLU A 48 8.20 6.11 -5.61
CA GLU A 48 9.02 6.19 -4.42
C GLU A 48 8.17 5.80 -3.20
N VAL A 49 8.70 4.92 -2.38
CA VAL A 49 8.04 4.41 -1.18
C VAL A 49 8.53 5.22 0.02
N PHE A 50 7.61 5.76 0.80
CA PHE A 50 7.90 6.46 2.04
C PHE A 50 7.24 5.77 3.23
N TYR A 51 7.91 5.82 4.38
CA TYR A 51 7.36 5.46 5.68
C TYR A 51 7.63 6.61 6.67
N HIS A 52 6.56 7.18 7.24
CA HIS A 52 6.63 8.34 8.15
C HIS A 52 7.54 9.50 7.68
N GLY A 53 7.57 9.74 6.36
CA GLY A 53 8.37 10.80 5.75
C GLY A 53 9.80 10.42 5.36
N GLU A 54 10.26 9.21 5.72
CA GLU A 54 11.54 8.66 5.28
C GLU A 54 11.39 7.90 3.96
N SER A 55 12.22 8.20 2.97
CA SER A 55 12.28 7.45 1.71
C SER A 55 12.92 6.08 1.93
N LEU A 56 12.21 5.04 1.51
CA LEU A 56 12.66 3.65 1.52
C LEU A 56 13.23 3.21 0.18
N GLY A 57 13.11 4.04 -0.86
CA GLY A 57 13.57 3.75 -2.22
C GLY A 57 12.43 3.58 -3.22
N PHE A 58 12.78 3.11 -4.41
CA PHE A 58 11.90 3.13 -5.58
C PHE A 58 11.45 1.73 -6.00
N VAL A 59 10.20 1.61 -6.47
CA VAL A 59 9.64 0.39 -7.04
C VAL A 59 9.02 0.66 -8.42
N GLN A 60 9.06 -0.31 -9.31
CA GLN A 60 8.51 -0.15 -10.67
C GLN A 60 6.99 0.06 -10.65
N ASN A 61 6.28 -0.61 -9.74
CA ASN A 61 4.84 -0.47 -9.58
C ASN A 61 4.44 -0.81 -8.15
N THR A 62 3.22 -0.40 -7.77
CA THR A 62 2.68 -0.62 -6.43
C THR A 62 2.53 -2.10 -6.06
N GLY A 63 2.43 -3.00 -7.04
CA GLY A 63 2.33 -4.45 -6.83
C GLY A 63 3.60 -5.06 -6.26
N VAL A 64 4.78 -4.55 -6.65
CA VAL A 64 6.08 -5.02 -6.10
C VAL A 64 6.14 -4.74 -4.59
N PHE A 65 5.78 -3.53 -4.18
CA PHE A 65 5.73 -3.15 -2.78
C PHE A 65 4.68 -3.97 -1.99
N LYS A 66 3.45 -4.08 -2.51
CA LYS A 66 2.38 -4.85 -1.86
C LYS A 66 2.78 -6.31 -1.66
N SER A 67 3.37 -6.95 -2.68
CA SER A 67 3.81 -8.34 -2.57
C SER A 67 4.94 -8.53 -1.56
N ALA A 68 5.83 -7.54 -1.42
CA ALA A 68 6.88 -7.56 -0.39
C ALA A 68 6.28 -7.47 1.02
N VAL A 69 5.34 -6.54 1.24
CA VAL A 69 4.62 -6.38 2.52
C VAL A 69 3.84 -7.65 2.87
N GLU A 70 3.01 -8.15 1.95
CA GLU A 70 2.21 -9.37 2.16
C GLU A 70 3.08 -10.60 2.51
N ARG A 71 4.26 -10.72 1.89
CA ARG A 71 5.20 -11.80 2.20
C ARG A 71 5.81 -11.66 3.58
N ILE A 72 6.12 -10.44 4.02
CA ILE A 72 6.59 -10.18 5.38
C ILE A 72 5.47 -10.50 6.38
N GLU A 73 4.26 -9.97 6.17
CA GLU A 73 3.10 -10.20 7.03
C GLU A 73 2.78 -11.69 7.16
N LYS A 74 2.79 -12.44 6.06
CA LYS A 74 2.60 -13.90 6.09
C LYS A 74 3.67 -14.62 6.91
N ASN A 75 4.93 -14.21 6.80
CA ASN A 75 6.00 -14.78 7.61
C ASN A 75 5.82 -14.45 9.09
N LEU A 76 5.47 -13.20 9.41
CA LEU A 76 5.19 -12.77 10.77
C LEU A 76 3.98 -13.52 11.36
N ALA A 77 2.94 -13.73 10.57
CA ALA A 77 1.74 -14.45 11.00
C ALA A 77 2.08 -15.88 11.48
N VAL A 78 2.97 -16.56 10.74
CA VAL A 78 3.49 -17.88 11.15
C VAL A 78 4.35 -17.78 12.42
N CYS A 79 5.22 -16.77 12.52
CA CYS A 79 6.12 -16.61 13.67
C CYS A 79 5.37 -16.29 14.97
N TYR A 80 4.34 -15.46 14.90
CA TYR A 80 3.55 -15.02 16.07
C TYR A 80 2.27 -15.85 16.28
N ASN A 81 1.99 -16.82 15.40
CA ASN A 81 0.76 -17.61 15.41
C ASN A 81 -0.51 -16.72 15.45
N ARG A 82 -0.53 -15.69 14.59
CA ARG A 82 -1.60 -14.70 14.47
C ARG A 82 -1.78 -14.29 13.02
N ASP A 83 -2.99 -14.47 12.48
CA ASP A 83 -3.27 -14.20 11.07
C ASP A 83 -3.55 -12.72 10.75
N ASN A 84 -3.54 -11.85 11.77
CA ASN A 84 -3.95 -10.45 11.69
C ASN A 84 -2.80 -9.46 11.95
N ILE A 85 -1.55 -9.83 11.58
CA ILE A 85 -0.39 -8.96 11.72
C ILE A 85 -0.18 -8.15 10.45
N HIS A 86 -0.02 -6.85 10.64
CA HIS A 86 0.25 -5.89 9.58
C HIS A 86 1.60 -5.22 9.80
N LEU A 87 2.34 -5.00 8.72
CA LEU A 87 3.61 -4.29 8.76
C LEU A 87 3.35 -2.80 8.55
N GLY A 88 3.68 -1.98 9.55
CA GLY A 88 3.61 -0.52 9.49
C GLY A 88 2.19 0.04 9.37
N ASP A 89 2.04 1.31 9.73
CA ASP A 89 0.93 2.14 9.29
C ASP A 89 1.46 3.29 8.40
N GLY A 90 0.63 3.79 7.49
CA GLY A 90 0.95 5.05 6.80
C GLY A 90 2.07 5.02 5.74
N PHE A 91 2.31 3.88 5.09
CA PHE A 91 3.12 3.87 3.86
C PHE A 91 2.53 4.77 2.78
N GLN A 92 3.40 5.51 2.08
CA GLN A 92 3.01 6.38 0.96
C GLN A 92 3.80 6.00 -0.28
N LEU A 93 3.09 5.83 -1.40
CA LEU A 93 3.70 5.55 -2.70
C LEU A 93 3.46 6.75 -3.61
N ILE A 94 4.51 7.51 -3.87
CA ILE A 94 4.44 8.72 -4.68
C ILE A 94 4.96 8.42 -6.09
N PRO A 95 4.19 8.69 -7.16
CA PRO A 95 4.67 8.50 -8.53
C PRO A 95 5.97 9.27 -8.76
N ALA A 96 6.99 8.58 -9.27
CA ALA A 96 8.31 9.12 -9.51
C ALA A 96 8.85 8.67 -10.86
N ARG A 97 9.77 9.46 -11.43
CA ARG A 97 10.62 8.98 -12.53
C ARG A 97 11.79 8.23 -11.95
N VAL A 98 11.96 6.98 -12.36
CA VAL A 98 12.90 6.04 -11.76
C VAL A 98 13.79 5.43 -12.82
N GLU A 99 15.09 5.35 -12.54
CA GLU A 99 16.07 4.65 -13.38
C GLU A 99 16.39 3.28 -12.78
N GLU A 100 16.54 3.22 -11.46
CA GLU A 100 16.76 1.98 -10.71
C GLU A 100 15.57 1.72 -9.79
N THR A 101 15.05 0.49 -9.83
CA THR A 101 13.93 0.07 -8.99
C THR A 101 14.31 -1.18 -8.21
N MET A 102 13.82 -1.26 -6.98
CA MET A 102 13.89 -2.46 -6.17
C MET A 102 12.94 -3.51 -6.72
N ASP A 103 13.42 -4.75 -6.77
CA ASP A 103 12.56 -5.91 -6.88
C ASP A 103 11.93 -6.27 -5.52
N SER A 104 11.11 -7.32 -5.50
CA SER A 104 10.41 -7.73 -4.28
C SER A 104 11.38 -8.14 -3.16
N ASP A 105 12.46 -8.86 -3.48
CA ASP A 105 13.39 -9.35 -2.46
C ASP A 105 14.23 -8.22 -1.86
N MET A 106 14.69 -7.25 -2.67
CA MET A 106 15.35 -6.05 -2.17
C MET A 106 14.41 -5.20 -1.32
N CYS A 107 13.15 -5.03 -1.74
CA CYS A 107 12.15 -4.32 -0.95
C CYS A 107 11.96 -4.98 0.42
N ILE A 108 11.91 -6.32 0.50
CA ILE A 108 11.81 -7.06 1.76
C ILE A 108 13.03 -6.79 2.66
N GLN A 109 14.24 -6.80 2.09
CA GLN A 109 15.46 -6.51 2.84
C GLN A 109 15.45 -5.10 3.44
N VAL A 110 15.05 -4.10 2.64
CA VAL A 110 14.93 -2.71 3.11
C VAL A 110 13.90 -2.62 4.24
N LEU A 111 12.70 -3.15 4.04
CA LEU A 111 11.63 -3.10 5.06
C LEU A 111 12.06 -3.74 6.38
N ASN A 112 12.70 -4.92 6.34
CA ASN A 112 13.21 -5.59 7.54
C ASN A 112 14.35 -4.82 8.23
N SER A 113 15.12 -4.02 7.49
CA SER A 113 16.23 -3.24 8.06
C SER A 113 15.79 -1.95 8.75
N LYS A 114 14.58 -1.46 8.46
CA LYS A 114 14.11 -0.13 8.87
C LYS A 114 13.39 -0.10 10.22
N GLY A 115 13.23 -1.26 10.87
CA GLY A 115 12.60 -1.33 12.19
C GLY A 115 11.13 -0.86 12.17
N ILE A 116 10.43 -1.15 11.08
CA ILE A 116 9.04 -0.74 10.88
C ILE A 116 8.15 -1.40 11.93
N GLU A 117 7.28 -0.59 12.54
CA GLU A 117 6.40 -1.05 13.61
C GLU A 117 5.42 -2.12 13.12
N LEU A 118 5.05 -3.04 14.01
CA LEU A 118 4.07 -4.08 13.71
C LEU A 118 2.75 -3.73 14.38
N TYR A 119 1.67 -3.98 13.65
CA TYR A 119 0.31 -3.71 14.10
C TYR A 119 -0.53 -4.98 14.04
N VAL A 120 -1.61 -5.00 14.81
CA VAL A 120 -2.63 -6.05 14.74
C VAL A 120 -4.02 -5.45 14.62
N ASP A 121 -4.92 -6.18 13.96
CA ASP A 121 -6.35 -5.87 14.01
C ASP A 121 -6.86 -6.08 15.44
N GLY A 122 -7.01 -4.98 16.15
CA GLY A 122 -7.42 -4.95 17.54
C GLY A 122 -8.75 -4.23 17.73
N ALA A 123 -9.03 -3.95 18.99
CA ALA A 123 -10.25 -3.25 19.38
C ALA A 123 -9.94 -2.22 20.46
N SER A 124 -10.40 -0.99 20.25
CA SER A 124 -10.42 0.06 21.26
C SER A 124 -11.71 -0.06 22.05
N ILE A 125 -11.61 -0.18 23.36
CA ILE A 125 -12.78 -0.22 24.23
C ILE A 125 -13.11 1.20 24.65
N MET A 126 -14.38 1.54 24.46
CA MET A 126 -14.97 2.81 24.83
C MET A 126 -15.95 2.57 25.98
N MET A 127 -15.82 3.37 27.03
CA MET A 127 -16.78 3.43 28.13
C MET A 127 -17.31 4.86 28.21
N ASP A 128 -18.62 5.02 28.01
CA ASP A 128 -19.30 6.33 28.04
C ASP A 128 -18.70 7.38 27.09
N GLY A 129 -18.12 6.92 25.98
CA GLY A 129 -17.49 7.79 24.98
C GLY A 129 -16.01 8.09 25.23
N GLU A 130 -15.42 7.60 26.32
CA GLU A 130 -13.97 7.71 26.58
C GLU A 130 -13.23 6.42 26.24
N ASN A 131 -12.06 6.55 25.63
CA ASN A 131 -11.18 5.42 25.35
C ASN A 131 -10.47 5.00 26.62
N ILE A 132 -10.72 3.76 27.05
CA ILE A 132 -10.11 3.19 28.26
C ILE A 132 -8.96 2.23 27.94
N GLY A 133 -8.78 1.86 26.67
CA GLY A 133 -7.64 1.08 26.18
C GLY A 133 -7.92 0.25 24.94
N THR A 134 -6.86 -0.38 24.42
CA THR A 134 -6.84 -1.23 23.22
C THR A 134 -6.45 -2.69 23.51
N LEU A 135 -7.09 -3.63 22.81
CA LEU A 135 -6.80 -5.08 22.87
C LEU A 135 -6.39 -5.61 21.50
N THR A 136 -5.68 -6.74 21.47
CA THR A 136 -5.11 -7.34 20.25
C THR A 136 -6.09 -8.16 19.41
N SER A 137 -7.34 -8.29 19.86
CA SER A 137 -8.40 -8.95 19.12
C SER A 137 -9.78 -8.48 19.57
N MET A 138 -10.75 -8.53 18.66
CA MET A 138 -12.15 -8.26 18.99
C MET A 138 -12.73 -9.28 19.96
N ASP A 139 -12.34 -10.54 19.83
CA ASP A 139 -12.81 -11.62 20.70
C ASP A 139 -12.38 -11.41 22.15
N GLU A 140 -11.16 -10.87 22.38
CA GLU A 140 -10.73 -10.46 23.72
C GLU A 140 -11.54 -9.28 24.24
N ALA A 141 -11.82 -8.28 23.40
CA ALA A 141 -12.62 -7.12 23.81
C ALA A 141 -14.06 -7.51 24.18
N GLN A 142 -14.70 -8.34 23.37
CA GLN A 142 -16.04 -8.86 23.67
C GLN A 142 -16.06 -9.69 24.96
N ARG A 143 -15.05 -10.55 25.17
CA ARG A 143 -14.92 -11.32 26.42
C ARG A 143 -14.70 -10.44 27.63
N LEU A 144 -13.91 -9.38 27.51
CA LEU A 144 -13.66 -8.42 28.60
C LEU A 144 -14.93 -7.65 28.97
N ILE A 145 -15.64 -7.11 27.97
CA ILE A 145 -16.90 -6.39 28.18
C ILE A 145 -17.93 -7.31 28.82
N LYS A 146 -18.09 -8.54 28.30
CA LYS A 146 -19.03 -9.52 28.85
C LYS A 146 -18.68 -9.92 30.28
N ALA A 147 -17.41 -10.22 30.57
CA ALA A 147 -16.96 -10.54 31.92
C ALA A 147 -17.20 -9.39 32.89
N TYR A 148 -17.01 -8.15 32.44
CA TYR A 148 -17.31 -6.97 33.25
C TYR A 148 -18.81 -6.82 33.55
N GLN A 149 -19.67 -7.02 32.54
CA GLN A 149 -21.14 -6.98 32.69
C GLN A 149 -21.65 -8.10 33.61
N ASP A 150 -21.10 -9.31 33.48
CA ASP A 150 -21.47 -10.46 34.31
C ASP A 150 -21.08 -10.25 35.80
N ILE A 151 -19.97 -9.56 36.07
CA ILE A 151 -19.52 -9.26 37.44
C ILE A 151 -20.33 -8.12 38.07
N ASN A 152 -20.78 -7.14 37.27
CA ASN A 152 -21.43 -5.93 37.77
C ASN A 152 -22.89 -5.82 37.28
N VAL A 153 -23.69 -6.85 37.58
CA VAL A 153 -25.11 -7.00 37.18
C VAL A 153 -25.98 -5.77 37.53
N ASP A 154 -25.60 -5.02 38.57
CA ASP A 154 -26.33 -3.83 39.04
C ASP A 154 -25.90 -2.50 38.37
N SER A 155 -24.84 -2.51 37.55
CA SER A 155 -24.21 -1.29 36.96
C SER A 155 -24.51 -1.08 35.47
N ASN A 156 -25.69 -1.52 35.01
CA ASN A 156 -26.16 -1.45 33.61
C ASN A 156 -26.27 -0.04 32.99
N ASN A 157 -25.70 1.00 33.60
CA ASN A 157 -25.74 2.37 33.09
C ASN A 157 -24.55 2.76 32.20
N HIS A 158 -23.47 1.96 32.15
CA HIS A 158 -22.31 2.29 31.32
C HIS A 158 -22.49 1.77 29.89
N ASN A 159 -22.33 2.66 28.92
CA ASN A 159 -22.42 2.33 27.51
C ASN A 159 -21.05 1.85 27.01
N PHE A 160 -20.83 0.54 27.07
CA PHE A 160 -19.65 -0.08 26.49
C PHE A 160 -19.79 -0.25 24.99
N LYS A 161 -18.78 0.19 24.25
CA LYS A 161 -18.62 -0.08 22.83
C LYS A 161 -17.19 -0.51 22.56
N TYR A 162 -16.98 -1.28 21.51
CA TYR A 162 -15.65 -1.45 20.94
C TYR A 162 -15.65 -0.91 19.52
N VAL A 163 -14.48 -0.42 19.10
CA VAL A 163 -14.23 0.09 17.76
C VAL A 163 -12.99 -0.60 17.21
N ASP A 164 -13.08 -1.06 15.97
CA ASP A 164 -12.00 -1.73 15.28
C ASP A 164 -10.87 -0.73 15.02
N VAL A 165 -9.67 -1.07 15.48
CA VAL A 165 -8.48 -0.20 15.36
C VAL A 165 -7.24 -1.03 15.08
N MET A 166 -6.30 -0.44 14.35
CA MET A 166 -4.94 -0.97 14.24
C MET A 166 -4.20 -0.64 15.53
N VAL A 167 -3.71 -1.65 16.24
CA VAL A 167 -3.01 -1.47 17.52
C VAL A 167 -1.55 -1.84 17.34
N PRO A 168 -0.59 -0.97 17.72
CA PRO A 168 0.83 -1.32 17.73
C PRO A 168 1.05 -2.52 18.64
N LEU A 169 1.76 -3.55 18.17
CA LEU A 169 2.02 -4.76 18.95
C LEU A 169 2.75 -4.44 20.26
N ALA A 170 3.59 -3.40 20.26
CA ALA A 170 4.35 -2.92 21.42
C ALA A 170 3.50 -2.21 22.49
N GLU A 171 2.34 -1.64 22.15
CA GLU A 171 1.54 -0.82 23.06
C GLU A 171 0.36 -1.56 23.70
N THR A 172 0.27 -2.88 23.49
CA THR A 172 -0.92 -3.64 23.89
C THR A 172 -0.93 -3.91 25.40
N LYS A 173 -1.98 -3.42 26.09
CA LYS A 173 -2.21 -3.71 27.51
C LYS A 173 -2.91 -5.06 27.65
N ASP A 174 -2.35 -5.96 28.45
CA ASP A 174 -2.92 -7.29 28.73
C ASP A 174 -4.34 -7.20 29.34
N PHE A 175 -5.16 -8.22 29.09
CA PHE A 175 -6.56 -8.36 29.54
C PHE A 175 -6.71 -8.11 31.05
N SER A 176 -5.79 -8.64 31.87
CA SER A 176 -5.82 -8.47 33.32
C SER A 176 -5.66 -7.01 33.74
N ALA A 177 -4.74 -6.29 33.08
CA ALA A 177 -4.52 -4.86 33.33
C ALA A 177 -5.74 -4.03 32.90
N MET A 178 -6.35 -4.36 31.76
CA MET A 178 -7.59 -3.72 31.30
C MET A 178 -8.76 -3.92 32.26
N LEU A 179 -8.95 -5.15 32.75
CA LEU A 179 -10.03 -5.47 33.68
C LEU A 179 -9.87 -4.71 35.00
N ALA A 180 -8.63 -4.51 35.47
CA ALA A 180 -8.34 -3.70 36.64
C ALA A 180 -8.68 -2.21 36.41
N ILE A 181 -8.32 -1.66 35.25
CA ILE A 181 -8.65 -0.27 34.87
C ILE A 181 -10.16 -0.05 34.82
N LEU A 182 -10.90 -0.99 34.22
CA LEU A 182 -12.36 -0.97 34.16
C LEU A 182 -12.99 -0.93 35.55
N LYS A 183 -12.53 -1.80 36.45
CA LYS A 183 -12.99 -1.82 37.85
C LYS A 183 -12.68 -0.53 38.59
N ALA A 184 -11.52 0.10 38.33
CA ALA A 184 -11.17 1.35 38.97
C ALA A 184 -12.07 2.52 38.52
N HIS A 185 -12.44 2.58 37.24
CA HIS A 185 -13.27 3.67 36.73
C HIS A 185 -14.72 3.59 37.23
N SER A 186 -15.28 2.39 37.43
CA SER A 186 -16.64 2.25 37.96
C SER A 186 -16.77 2.65 39.43
N VAL A 187 -15.71 2.51 40.22
CA VAL A 187 -15.67 2.94 41.62
C VAL A 187 -15.47 4.46 41.76
N GLY A 188 -14.92 5.13 40.74
CA GLY A 188 -14.62 6.56 40.77
C GLY A 188 -15.83 7.50 40.62
N ILE A 189 -16.97 7.00 40.14
CA ILE A 189 -18.15 7.83 39.79
C ILE A 189 -19.15 7.93 40.96
N THR A 190 -18.89 7.30 42.12
CA THR A 190 -19.77 7.33 43.31
C THR A 190 -19.38 8.35 44.40
N LYS A 191 -18.84 9.52 44.02
CA LYS A 191 -18.63 10.64 44.96
C LYS A 191 -19.35 11.91 44.56
#